data_AF-A0AAN8KPK2-F1
#
_entry.id   AF-A0AAN8KPK2-F1
#
_cell.length_a   1.000
_cell.length_b   1.000
_cell.length_c   1.000
_cell.angle_alpha   90.00
_cell.angle_beta   90.00
_cell.angle_gamma   90.00
#
_symmetry.space_group_name_H-M   'P 1'
#
loop_
_entity.id
_entity.type
_entity.pdbx_description
1 polymer ?
#
loop_
_entity_poly.entity_id
_entity_poly.type
_entity_poly.pdbx_seq_one_letter_code
_entity_poly.pdbx_strand_id
1 'polypeptide(L)'
;MEELFSQLDEKRKKREIPDYLCGKISFELMREPCITPSGITYDRKDIEEHLQRVGHFDPVTRSPLTQDQLIPNLAMKEVIDAFIMENGWVEDY
;
A
#
# COMPACT_ATOMS: atom_id res chain seq x y z
N MET A 1 13.56 17.62 -30.79
CA MET A 1 14.41 17.78 -29.60
C MET A 1 13.61 18.40 -28.46
N GLU A 2 12.83 19.47 -28.70
CA GLU A 2 11.84 20.01 -27.74
C GLU A 2 10.80 18.98 -27.26
N GLU A 3 10.22 18.19 -28.16
CA GLU A 3 9.24 17.15 -27.78
C GLU A 3 9.81 16.08 -26.84
N LEU A 4 11.10 15.73 -27.00
CA LEU A 4 11.76 14.75 -26.14
C LEU A 4 11.92 15.27 -24.71
N PHE A 5 12.30 16.54 -24.55
CA PHE A 5 12.41 17.17 -23.24
C PHE A 5 11.02 17.34 -22.58
N SER A 6 10.01 17.71 -23.36
CA SER A 6 8.62 17.81 -22.86
C SER A 6 8.08 16.46 -22.36
N GLN A 7 8.34 15.36 -23.08
CA GLN A 7 7.94 14.01 -22.65
C GLN A 7 8.64 13.56 -21.37
N LEU A 8 9.94 13.88 -21.22
CA LEU A 8 10.70 13.56 -20.01
C LEU A 8 10.22 14.36 -18.81
N ASP A 9 9.87 15.63 -18.98
CA ASP A 9 9.34 16.48 -17.91
C ASP A 9 7.94 16.02 -17.45
N GLU A 10 7.06 15.65 -18.39
CA GLU A 10 5.75 15.06 -18.05
C GLU A 10 5.89 13.74 -17.29
N LYS A 11 6.86 12.90 -17.67
CA LYS A 11 7.16 11.65 -16.95
C LYS A 11 7.70 11.92 -15.53
N ARG A 12 8.48 12.99 -15.34
CA ARG A 12 9.00 13.42 -14.04
C ARG A 12 7.95 14.07 -13.13
N LYS A 13 6.90 14.68 -13.69
CA LYS A 13 5.79 15.27 -12.92
C LYS A 13 4.90 14.21 -12.27
N LYS A 14 4.78 13.02 -12.85
CA LYS A 14 3.98 11.91 -12.29
C LYS A 14 4.72 11.13 -11.19
N ARG A 15 5.14 11.83 -10.13
CA ARG A 15 5.55 11.21 -8.87
C ARG A 15 4.31 10.82 -8.07
N GLU A 16 3.48 9.97 -8.65
CA GLU A 16 2.23 9.51 -8.05
C GLU A 16 2.40 8.05 -7.64
N ILE A 17 2.09 7.76 -6.37
CA ILE A 17 2.01 6.40 -5.88
C ILE A 17 0.61 5.88 -6.23
N PRO A 18 0.47 4.77 -6.96
CA PRO A 18 -0.84 4.23 -7.27
C PRO A 18 -1.61 3.81 -6.00
N ASP A 19 -2.88 4.25 -5.87
CA ASP A 19 -3.72 4.01 -4.69
C ASP A 19 -3.90 2.52 -4.30
N TYR A 20 -3.74 1.61 -5.26
CA TYR A 20 -3.81 0.17 -5.02
C TYR A 20 -2.56 -0.39 -4.33
N LEU A 21 -1.47 0.37 -4.26
CA LEU A 21 -0.28 0.08 -3.45
C LEU A 21 -0.36 0.71 -2.06
N CYS A 22 -1.35 1.58 -1.83
CA CYS A 22 -1.53 2.26 -0.56
C CYS A 22 -2.47 1.50 0.38
N GLY A 23 -2.15 1.54 1.67
CA GLY A 23 -2.96 0.95 2.73
C GLY A 23 -4.31 1.67 2.86
N LYS A 24 -5.37 0.93 3.25
CA LYS A 24 -6.72 1.52 3.42
C LYS A 24 -6.93 2.27 4.74
N ILE A 25 -5.87 2.40 5.55
CA ILE A 25 -5.88 3.14 6.82
C ILE A 25 -4.92 4.32 6.73
N SER A 26 -3.63 4.08 6.46
CA SER A 26 -2.62 5.13 6.31
C SER A 26 -2.76 5.97 5.05
N PHE A 27 -3.34 5.40 3.97
CA PHE A 27 -3.31 5.99 2.63
C PHE A 27 -1.89 6.20 2.07
N GLU A 28 -0.90 5.55 2.67
CA GLU A 28 0.50 5.58 2.27
C GLU A 28 0.90 4.23 1.68
N LEU A 29 2.04 4.21 0.97
CA LEU A 29 2.60 2.99 0.39
C LEU A 29 2.83 1.93 1.49
N MET A 30 2.27 0.74 1.29
CA MET A 30 2.40 -0.34 2.26
C MET A 30 3.84 -0.85 2.34
N ARG A 31 4.39 -0.98 3.54
CA ARG A 31 5.71 -1.59 3.78
C ARG A 31 5.58 -3.08 4.03
N GLU A 32 4.56 -3.47 4.79
CA GLU A 32 4.28 -4.87 5.14
C GLU A 32 2.82 -5.21 4.78
N PRO A 33 2.51 -5.41 3.49
CA PRO A 33 1.15 -5.70 3.05
C PRO A 33 0.68 -7.04 3.63
N CYS A 34 -0.49 -7.02 4.26
CA CYS A 34 -1.20 -8.20 4.76
C CYS A 34 -2.66 -8.17 4.32
N ILE A 35 -3.23 -9.35 4.06
CA ILE A 35 -4.58 -9.51 3.54
C ILE A 35 -5.50 -10.13 4.60
N THR A 36 -6.71 -9.61 4.71
CA THR A 36 -7.77 -10.14 5.59
C THR A 36 -8.58 -11.22 4.86
N PRO A 37 -9.36 -12.05 5.58
CA PRO A 37 -10.29 -13.02 4.94
C PRO A 37 -11.32 -12.36 4.02
N SER A 38 -11.61 -11.07 4.22
CA SER A 38 -12.47 -10.26 3.34
C SER A 38 -11.78 -9.89 2.01
N GLY A 39 -10.51 -10.25 1.81
CA GLY A 39 -9.74 -9.95 0.61
C GLY A 39 -9.17 -8.54 0.56
N ILE A 40 -9.22 -7.78 1.65
CA ILE A 40 -8.70 -6.41 1.71
C ILE A 40 -7.25 -6.43 2.19
N THR A 41 -6.37 -5.72 1.50
CA THR A 41 -4.96 -5.58 1.89
C THR A 41 -4.73 -4.26 2.63
N TYR A 42 -3.99 -4.34 3.73
CA TYR A 42 -3.58 -3.23 4.58
C TYR A 42 -2.08 -3.30 4.83
N ASP A 43 -1.49 -2.19 5.29
CA ASP A 43 -0.23 -2.29 6.00
C ASP A 43 -0.44 -2.98 7.35
N ARG A 44 0.44 -3.93 7.69
CA ARG A 44 0.37 -4.72 8.92
C ARG A 44 0.28 -3.85 10.16
N LYS A 45 1.11 -2.81 10.26
CA LYS A 45 1.16 -1.96 11.46
C LYS A 45 -0.20 -1.29 11.70
N ASP A 46 -0.79 -0.77 10.64
CA ASP A 46 -2.04 -0.01 10.72
C ASP A 46 -3.22 -0.90 11.10
N ILE A 47 -3.33 -2.09 10.49
CA ILE A 47 -4.43 -3.01 10.80
C ILE A 47 -4.29 -3.61 12.20
N GLU A 48 -3.07 -3.90 12.65
CA GLU A 48 -2.82 -4.38 14.01
C GLU A 48 -3.18 -3.30 15.05
N GLU A 49 -2.82 -2.04 14.78
CA GLU A 49 -3.20 -0.91 15.64
C GLU A 49 -4.73 -0.72 15.68
N HIS A 50 -5.41 -0.82 14.54
CA HIS A 50 -6.88 -0.77 14.47
C HIS A 50 -7.52 -1.89 15.30
N LEU A 51 -7.05 -3.13 15.15
CA LEU A 51 -7.57 -4.28 15.90
C LEU A 51 -7.35 -4.14 17.40
N GLN A 52 -6.27 -3.48 17.83
CA GLN A 52 -5.96 -3.26 19.24
C GLN A 52 -6.74 -2.08 19.84
N ARG A 53 -6.89 -0.97 19.11
CA ARG A 53 -7.40 0.31 19.64
C ARG A 53 -8.86 0.60 19.31
N VAL A 54 -9.35 0.10 18.18
CA VAL A 54 -10.67 0.42 17.65
C VAL A 54 -11.62 -0.76 17.81
N GLY A 55 -11.19 -1.97 17.41
CA GLY A 55 -11.93 -3.20 17.68
C GLY A 55 -11.69 -4.31 16.68
N HIS A 56 -12.19 -5.50 17.02
CA HIS A 56 -11.99 -6.75 16.28
C HIS A 56 -12.92 -6.91 15.06
N PHE A 57 -12.79 -6.00 14.10
CA PHE A 57 -13.52 -6.04 12.84
C PHE A 57 -12.69 -5.44 11.71
N ASP A 58 -12.90 -5.93 10.50
CA ASP A 58 -12.28 -5.42 9.27
C ASP A 58 -12.74 -3.97 9.01
N PRO A 59 -11.83 -2.99 8.88
CA PRO A 59 -12.19 -1.56 8.75
C PRO A 59 -13.16 -1.24 7.61
N VAL A 60 -13.08 -1.98 6.50
CA VAL A 60 -13.85 -1.71 5.28
C VAL A 60 -15.16 -2.48 5.31
N THR A 61 -15.10 -3.79 5.52
CA THR A 61 -16.27 -4.68 5.41
C THR A 61 -17.03 -4.83 6.71
N ARG A 62 -16.44 -4.41 7.84
CA ARG A 62 -16.98 -4.57 9.20
C ARG A 62 -17.21 -6.02 9.63
N SER A 63 -16.68 -6.98 8.87
CA SER A 63 -16.71 -8.39 9.22
C SER A 63 -15.83 -8.66 10.44
N PRO A 64 -16.17 -9.60 11.33
CA PRO A 64 -15.32 -9.96 12.46
C PRO A 64 -13.91 -10.31 12.02
N LEU A 65 -12.91 -9.73 12.69
CA LEU A 65 -11.51 -9.90 12.33
C LEU A 65 -10.64 -9.92 13.58
N THR A 66 -9.73 -10.89 13.66
CA THR A 66 -8.69 -10.99 14.68
C THR A 66 -7.30 -11.00 14.05
N GLN A 67 -6.27 -10.67 14.85
CA GLN A 67 -4.90 -10.49 14.35
C GLN A 67 -4.31 -11.79 13.75
N ASP A 68 -4.67 -12.95 14.27
CA ASP A 68 -4.24 -14.26 13.79
C ASP A 68 -4.78 -14.61 12.40
N GLN A 69 -5.81 -13.89 11.93
CA GLN A 69 -6.37 -14.05 10.59
C GLN A 69 -5.64 -13.20 9.53
N LEU A 70 -4.67 -12.37 9.93
CA LEU A 70 -3.89 -11.55 9.01
C LEU A 70 -2.83 -12.39 8.30
N ILE A 71 -3.01 -12.58 6.99
CA ILE A 71 -2.09 -13.38 6.18
C ILE A 71 -1.12 -12.41 5.47
N PRO A 72 0.22 -12.63 5.51
CA PRO A 72 1.15 -11.84 4.71
C PRO A 72 0.81 -11.91 3.22
N ASN A 73 0.67 -10.77 2.55
CA ASN A 73 0.39 -10.72 1.12
C ASN A 73 1.71 -10.60 0.34
N LEU A 74 2.41 -11.74 0.19
CA LEU A 74 3.73 -11.80 -0.42
C LEU A 74 3.75 -11.33 -1.88
N ALA A 75 2.68 -11.62 -2.64
CA ALA A 75 2.57 -11.14 -4.02
C ALA A 75 2.51 -9.61 -4.08
N MET A 76 1.73 -8.97 -3.20
CA MET A 76 1.72 -7.50 -3.13
C MET A 76 3.05 -6.93 -2.65
N LYS A 77 3.76 -7.64 -1.76
CA LYS A 77 5.11 -7.22 -1.33
C LYS A 77 6.06 -7.17 -2.52
N GLU A 78 6.08 -8.20 -3.37
CA GLU A 78 6.90 -8.22 -4.59
C GLU A 78 6.54 -7.09 -5.56
N VAL A 79 5.24 -6.82 -5.75
CA VAL A 79 4.77 -5.70 -6.60
C VAL A 79 5.25 -4.35 -6.06
N ILE A 80 5.16 -4.14 -4.75
CA ILE A 80 5.60 -2.90 -4.11
C ILE A 80 7.12 -2.76 -4.20
N ASP A 81 7.87 -3.84 -3.98
CA ASP A 81 9.34 -3.83 -4.06
C ASP A 81 9.82 -3.51 -5.47
N ALA A 82 9.18 -4.09 -6.49
CA ALA A 82 9.43 -3.74 -7.88
C ALA A 82 9.12 -2.27 -8.16
N PHE A 83 7.99 -1.76 -7.64
CA PHE A 83 7.62 -0.36 -7.79
C PHE A 83 8.66 0.58 -7.16
N ILE A 84 9.14 0.31 -5.94
CA ILE A 84 10.17 1.12 -5.27
C ILE A 84 11.48 1.09 -6.07
N MET A 85 11.90 -0.09 -6.55
CA MET A 85 13.13 -0.23 -7.34
C MET A 85 13.11 0.58 -8.63
N GLU A 86 11.96 0.62 -9.32
CA GLU A 86 11.78 1.42 -10.54
C GLU A 86 11.58 2.91 -10.25
N ASN A 87 11.20 3.26 -9.02
CA ASN A 87 10.80 4.61 -8.61
C ASN A 87 11.56 5.04 -7.35
N GLY A 88 12.89 5.12 -7.41
CA GLY A 88 13.72 5.49 -6.24
C GLY A 88 13.37 6.83 -5.57
N TRP A 89 12.63 7.72 -6.24
CA TRP A 89 12.09 8.94 -5.65
C TRP A 89 11.03 8.69 -4.55
N VAL A 90 10.52 7.46 -4.43
CA VAL A 90 9.54 7.05 -3.42
C VAL A 90 10.18 6.97 -2.02
N GLU A 91 11.49 6.71 -1.93
CA GLU A 91 12.20 6.66 -0.63
C GLU A 91 12.43 8.07 -0.03
N ASP A 92 12.34 9.11 -0.86
CA ASP A 92 12.49 10.52 -0.44
C ASP A 92 11.19 11.13 0.13
N TYR A 93 10.10 10.34 0.22
CA TYR A 93 8.77 10.79 0.65
C TYR A 93 8.51 10.53 2.14
#